data_AF-A0A0W8DD31-F1
#
_entry.id   AF-A0A0W8DD31-F1
#
_cell.length_a   1.000
_cell.length_b   1.000
_cell.length_c   1.000
_cell.angle_alpha   90.00
_cell.angle_beta   90.00
_cell.angle_gamma   90.00
#
_symmetry.space_group_name_H-M   'P 1'
#
loop_
_entity.id
_entity.type
_entity.pdbx_description
1 polymer ?
#
loop_
_entity_poly.entity_id
_entity_poly.type
_entity_poly.pdbx_seq_one_letter_code
_entity_poly.pdbx_strand_id
1 'polypeptide(L)'
;MDLTLDAVAKDAFRRDFFLRCFTEREAQALELRFAFLHRVRQYKRLVGRRDLLPRAAKEIVASYLQQVESTNQLLLPPSAEPLRSRVLNAVAAGYCPLDLFNGLETLVRDHMTRDAFPQFLRSREYTELCDELRSRRELPLAEVLVDSRRTQFLMKFLTKNFPGDEGNIYFWVHVQTRFLPLIQTTLFSVALFEEVQRHVRHVFNRYLVGETDTGEGAGSAATRVPETVRRATLQQIMKLQSEPFSPPRYANLFRTAQDCVWEWLQTEVYPKFRASSLYVMLVVETEDLETDQQLRRLSEHVQATAKKSATVRQERQSETILRVSSRKSEVQLKANAVLVPIKQPSTQNLWGQGAESNRHSFDRVLTVPQLAQNGIHSVSVVSMGSSEIVFELFCTGDQYEAAAETHPTHLVMSV
;
A
#
# COMPACT_ATOMS: atom_id res chain seq x y z
N MET A 1 -1.52 5.92 -1.61
CA MET A 1 -2.97 5.81 -1.38
C MET A 1 -3.29 6.76 -0.23
N ASP A 2 -4.08 7.82 -0.45
CA ASP A 2 -4.33 8.81 0.61
C ASP A 2 -5.28 8.23 1.66
N LEU A 3 -4.93 8.38 2.95
CA LEU A 3 -5.85 8.05 4.04
C LEU A 3 -7.04 9.01 3.93
N THR A 4 -8.22 8.48 3.61
CA THR A 4 -9.47 9.25 3.52
C THR A 4 -10.48 8.72 4.51
N LEU A 5 -11.44 9.55 4.92
CA LEU A 5 -12.55 9.09 5.76
C LEU A 5 -13.34 7.94 5.14
N ASP A 6 -13.42 7.87 3.82
CA ASP A 6 -14.04 6.75 3.13
C ASP A 6 -13.26 5.45 3.30
N ALA A 7 -11.92 5.53 3.35
CA ALA A 7 -11.06 4.40 3.63
C ALA A 7 -11.20 3.94 5.09
N VAL A 8 -11.29 4.89 6.04
CA VAL A 8 -11.56 4.61 7.47
C VAL A 8 -12.94 3.98 7.65
N ALA A 9 -13.96 4.48 6.95
CA ALA A 9 -15.32 3.98 7.06
C ALA A 9 -15.50 2.55 6.51
N LYS A 10 -14.67 2.09 5.58
CA LYS A 10 -14.81 0.77 4.94
C LYS A 10 -14.10 -0.34 5.70
N ASP A 11 -13.10 -0.01 6.51
CA ASP A 11 -12.19 -0.96 7.12
C ASP A 11 -12.31 -0.88 8.65
N ALA A 12 -12.70 -2.01 9.27
CA ALA A 12 -12.96 -2.05 10.71
C ALA A 12 -11.69 -1.77 11.54
N PHE A 13 -10.53 -2.23 11.07
CA PHE A 13 -9.25 -1.99 11.74
C PHE A 13 -8.86 -0.51 11.67
N ARG A 14 -8.95 0.11 10.50
CA ARG A 14 -8.67 1.55 10.32
C ARG A 14 -9.64 2.40 11.12
N ARG A 15 -10.90 1.98 11.22
CA ARG A 15 -11.91 2.66 12.04
C ARG A 15 -11.57 2.57 13.53
N ASP A 16 -11.29 1.38 14.04
CA ASP A 16 -10.90 1.18 15.44
C ASP A 16 -9.66 2.03 15.78
N PHE A 17 -8.63 1.97 14.94
CA PHE A 17 -7.43 2.80 15.12
C PHE A 17 -7.73 4.31 15.11
N PHE A 18 -8.56 4.77 14.18
CA PHE A 18 -8.99 6.17 14.11
C PHE A 18 -9.69 6.61 15.40
N LEU A 19 -10.56 5.77 15.96
CA LEU A 19 -11.36 6.10 17.13
C LEU A 19 -10.57 6.13 18.44
N ARG A 20 -9.49 5.36 18.55
CA ARG A 20 -8.59 5.36 19.74
C ARG A 20 -8.00 6.73 20.05
N CYS A 21 -7.96 7.63 19.07
CA CYS A 21 -7.41 8.98 19.19
C CYS A 21 -8.37 9.97 19.87
N PHE A 22 -9.59 9.55 20.17
CA PHE A 22 -10.66 10.40 20.69
C PHE A 22 -11.10 9.91 22.08
N THR A 23 -11.71 10.81 22.86
CA THR A 23 -12.34 10.41 24.13
C THR A 23 -13.48 9.43 23.88
N GLU A 24 -13.85 8.61 24.87
CA GLU A 24 -14.91 7.61 24.71
C GLU A 24 -16.22 8.21 24.16
N ARG A 25 -16.60 9.40 24.65
CA ARG A 25 -17.80 10.12 24.20
C ARG A 25 -17.70 10.60 22.74
N GLU A 26 -16.53 11.10 22.33
CA GLU A 26 -16.29 11.52 20.95
C GLU A 26 -16.22 10.32 20.00
N ALA A 27 -15.59 9.23 20.42
CA ALA A 27 -15.50 7.98 19.68
C ALA A 27 -16.90 7.39 19.41
N GLN A 28 -17.75 7.34 20.44
CA GLN A 28 -19.15 6.93 20.30
C GLN A 28 -19.91 7.82 19.30
N ALA A 29 -19.71 9.14 19.35
CA ALA A 29 -20.32 10.05 18.39
C ALA A 29 -19.82 9.83 16.95
N LEU A 30 -18.52 9.60 16.77
CA LEU A 30 -17.92 9.31 15.47
C LEU A 30 -18.43 7.98 14.91
N GLU A 31 -18.60 6.94 15.73
CA GLU A 31 -19.23 5.68 15.31
C GLU A 31 -20.67 5.89 14.86
N LEU A 32 -21.45 6.69 15.59
CA LEU A 32 -22.80 7.02 15.16
C LEU A 32 -22.81 7.78 13.82
N ARG A 33 -21.84 8.67 13.58
CA ARG A 33 -21.67 9.33 12.28
C ARG A 33 -21.32 8.34 11.18
N PHE A 34 -20.38 7.42 11.40
CA PHE A 34 -20.04 6.37 10.44
C PHE A 34 -21.24 5.46 10.13
N ALA A 35 -22.00 5.09 11.16
CA ALA A 35 -23.23 4.30 11.01
C ALA A 35 -24.30 5.07 10.21
N PHE A 36 -24.51 6.35 10.51
CA PHE A 36 -25.41 7.21 9.74
C PHE A 36 -25.00 7.30 8.26
N LEU A 37 -23.74 7.59 7.97
CA LEU A 37 -23.22 7.63 6.60
C LEU A 37 -23.42 6.29 5.87
N HIS A 38 -23.19 5.16 6.56
CA HIS A 38 -23.44 3.84 6.01
C HIS A 38 -24.92 3.62 5.68
N ARG A 39 -25.84 3.98 6.58
CA ARG A 39 -27.28 3.83 6.38
C ARG A 39 -27.81 4.73 5.26
N VAL A 40 -27.34 5.97 5.16
CA VAL A 40 -27.69 6.85 4.03
C VAL A 40 -27.21 6.25 2.71
N ARG A 41 -26.00 5.67 2.65
CA ARG A 41 -25.53 4.96 1.44
C ARG A 41 -26.38 3.75 1.08
N GLN A 42 -26.84 2.97 2.07
CA GLN A 42 -27.79 1.87 1.85
C GLN A 42 -29.12 2.40 1.30
N TYR A 43 -29.66 3.46 1.89
CA TYR A 43 -30.89 4.11 1.44
C TYR A 43 -30.83 4.58 -0.02
N LYS A 44 -29.70 5.17 -0.45
CA LYS A 44 -29.50 5.55 -1.87
C LYS A 44 -29.55 4.37 -2.83
N ARG A 45 -29.18 3.16 -2.39
CA ARG A 45 -29.25 1.94 -3.22
C ARG A 45 -30.66 1.37 -3.33
N LEU A 46 -31.60 1.86 -2.52
CA LEU A 46 -33.00 1.44 -2.53
C LEU A 46 -33.87 2.27 -3.49
N VAL A 47 -33.28 3.24 -4.21
CA VAL A 47 -34.01 4.04 -5.20
C VAL A 47 -34.69 3.12 -6.22
N GLY A 48 -35.99 3.33 -6.44
CA GLY A 48 -36.84 2.48 -7.26
C GLY A 48 -37.57 1.35 -6.51
N ARG A 49 -37.22 1.06 -5.24
CA ARG A 49 -37.91 0.05 -4.42
C ARG A 49 -39.00 0.68 -3.54
N ARG A 50 -40.23 0.68 -4.03
CA ARG A 50 -41.38 1.41 -3.45
C ARG A 50 -41.71 1.06 -1.99
N ASP A 51 -41.52 -0.19 -1.57
CA ASP A 51 -41.88 -0.62 -0.21
C ASP A 51 -40.73 -0.46 0.81
N LEU A 52 -39.49 -0.59 0.34
CA LEU A 52 -38.30 -0.57 1.19
C LEU A 52 -37.79 0.85 1.44
N LEU A 53 -37.94 1.75 0.46
CA LEU A 53 -37.43 3.12 0.55
C LEU A 53 -38.11 3.92 1.67
N PRO A 54 -39.47 3.96 1.79
CA PRO A 54 -40.13 4.70 2.87
C PRO A 54 -39.82 4.10 4.25
N ARG A 55 -39.71 2.77 4.34
CA ARG A 55 -39.37 2.07 5.58
C ARG A 55 -37.95 2.43 6.03
N ALA A 56 -36.98 2.37 5.13
CA ALA A 56 -35.60 2.76 5.44
C ALA A 56 -35.49 4.24 5.82
N ALA A 57 -36.26 5.13 5.20
CA ALA A 57 -36.30 6.55 5.57
C ALA A 57 -36.80 6.76 7.00
N LYS A 58 -37.88 6.07 7.39
CA LYS A 58 -38.43 6.09 8.76
C LYS A 58 -37.44 5.53 9.78
N GLU A 59 -36.78 4.41 9.46
CA GLU A 59 -35.76 3.79 10.30
C GLU A 59 -34.58 4.75 10.54
N ILE A 60 -34.05 5.40 9.49
CA ILE A 60 -32.95 6.36 9.64
C ILE A 60 -33.37 7.55 10.51
N VAL A 61 -34.59 8.07 10.31
CA VAL A 61 -35.11 9.18 11.12
C VAL A 61 -35.23 8.77 12.58
N ALA A 62 -35.82 7.61 12.88
CA ALA A 62 -36.03 7.14 14.25
C ALA A 62 -34.70 6.84 14.97
N SER A 63 -33.72 6.24 14.29
CA SER A 63 -32.46 5.82 14.91
C SER A 63 -31.42 6.94 15.05
N TYR A 64 -31.45 7.96 14.18
CA TYR A 64 -30.37 8.96 14.12
C TYR A 64 -30.82 10.41 14.20
N LEU A 65 -32.07 10.75 13.84
CA LEU A 65 -32.52 12.15 13.70
C LEU A 65 -33.58 12.56 14.73
N GLN A 66 -34.34 11.62 15.29
CA GLN A 66 -35.22 11.88 16.42
C GLN A 66 -34.36 11.94 17.69
N GLN A 67 -34.49 13.03 18.44
CA GLN A 67 -33.71 13.29 19.65
C GLN A 67 -34.00 12.18 20.67
N VAL A 68 -32.97 11.38 20.99
CA VAL A 68 -32.94 10.61 22.22
C VAL A 68 -32.06 11.39 23.19
N GLU A 69 -32.62 11.79 24.33
CA GLU A 69 -32.00 12.67 25.33
C GLU A 69 -30.60 12.22 25.80
N SER A 70 -30.27 10.93 25.62
CA SER A 70 -28.96 10.35 25.93
C SER A 70 -27.88 10.49 24.85
N THR A 71 -28.25 10.82 23.60
CA THR A 71 -27.32 10.83 22.44
C THR A 71 -27.08 12.24 21.89
N ASN A 72 -27.70 13.23 22.52
CA ASN A 72 -27.79 14.60 22.06
C ASN A 72 -26.46 15.35 22.17
N GLN A 73 -25.93 15.72 20.99
CA GLN A 73 -25.18 16.94 20.63
C GLN A 73 -24.06 16.68 19.60
N LEU A 74 -23.67 15.43 19.37
CA LEU A 74 -22.45 15.14 18.60
C LEU A 74 -22.68 14.48 17.23
N LEU A 75 -23.88 14.05 16.86
CA LEU A 75 -24.09 13.43 15.54
C LEU A 75 -23.99 14.45 14.40
N LEU A 76 -24.77 15.52 14.50
CA LEU A 76 -24.91 16.53 13.46
C LEU A 76 -24.32 17.86 13.94
N PRO A 77 -23.57 18.58 13.09
CA PRO A 77 -23.14 19.93 13.43
C PRO A 77 -24.37 20.86 13.57
N PRO A 78 -24.32 21.93 14.38
CA PRO A 78 -25.44 22.86 14.56
C PRO A 78 -26.00 23.42 13.24
N SER A 79 -25.13 23.57 12.23
CA SER A 79 -25.49 24.02 10.88
C SER A 79 -26.45 23.06 10.14
N ALA A 80 -26.59 21.82 10.57
CA ALA A 80 -27.46 20.82 9.95
C ALA A 80 -28.91 20.86 10.48
N GLU A 81 -29.22 21.61 11.54
CA GLU A 81 -30.56 21.67 12.14
C GLU A 81 -31.70 22.08 11.18
N PRO A 82 -31.52 23.09 10.30
CA PRO A 82 -32.55 23.43 9.31
C PRO A 82 -32.83 22.26 8.34
N LEU A 83 -31.78 21.54 7.94
CA LEU A 83 -31.90 20.42 7.01
C LEU A 83 -32.51 19.19 7.70
N ARG A 84 -32.12 18.93 8.95
CA ARG A 84 -32.71 17.92 9.81
C ARG A 84 -34.22 18.11 9.95
N SER A 85 -34.66 19.33 10.28
CA SER A 85 -36.08 19.67 10.39
C SER A 85 -36.86 19.37 9.09
N ARG A 86 -36.27 19.69 7.93
CA ARG A 86 -36.89 19.38 6.63
C ARG A 86 -37.00 17.89 6.36
N VAL A 87 -35.98 17.10 6.73
CA VAL A 87 -36.02 15.63 6.61
C VAL A 87 -37.11 15.04 7.50
N LEU A 88 -37.19 15.47 8.76
CA LEU A 88 -38.21 15.01 9.71
C LEU A 88 -39.62 15.27 9.16
N ASN A 89 -39.88 16.48 8.66
CA ASN A 89 -41.20 16.85 8.11
C ASN A 89 -41.54 16.06 6.83
N ALA A 90 -40.57 15.88 5.93
CA ALA A 90 -40.78 15.13 4.70
C ALA A 90 -41.09 13.66 4.96
N VAL A 91 -40.34 13.01 5.87
CA VAL A 91 -40.57 11.60 6.23
C VAL A 91 -41.89 11.43 7.01
N ALA A 92 -42.24 12.38 7.89
CA ALA A 92 -43.53 12.38 8.58
C ALA A 92 -44.71 12.49 7.60
N ALA A 93 -44.57 13.27 6.53
CA ALA A 93 -45.55 13.38 5.45
C ALA A 93 -45.52 12.21 4.45
N GLY A 94 -44.72 11.17 4.69
CA GLY A 94 -44.65 9.97 3.85
C GLY A 94 -43.78 10.09 2.60
N TYR A 95 -43.05 11.19 2.44
CA TYR A 95 -42.11 11.38 1.33
C TYR A 95 -40.78 10.66 1.59
N CYS A 96 -40.03 10.40 0.50
CA CYS A 96 -38.70 9.79 0.51
C CYS A 96 -37.64 10.82 0.07
N PRO A 97 -37.15 11.70 0.96
CA PRO A 97 -36.38 12.89 0.58
C PRO A 97 -34.90 12.58 0.33
N LEU A 98 -34.58 11.93 -0.80
CA LEU A 98 -33.21 11.54 -1.15
C LEU A 98 -32.22 12.72 -1.14
N ASP A 99 -32.59 13.85 -1.73
CA ASP A 99 -31.72 15.02 -1.81
C ASP A 99 -31.43 15.64 -0.44
N LEU A 100 -32.40 15.58 0.48
CA LEU A 100 -32.19 16.08 1.83
C LEU A 100 -31.25 15.16 2.63
N PHE A 101 -31.38 13.83 2.46
CA PHE A 101 -30.41 12.89 3.03
C PHE A 101 -29.01 13.05 2.42
N ASN A 102 -28.90 13.33 1.12
CA ASN A 102 -27.63 13.65 0.47
C ASN A 102 -26.97 14.89 1.08
N GLY A 103 -27.77 15.93 1.36
CA GLY A 103 -27.28 17.13 2.04
C GLY A 103 -26.78 16.83 3.46
N LEU A 104 -27.50 16.02 4.24
CA LEU A 104 -27.06 15.63 5.58
C LEU A 104 -25.78 14.78 5.55
N GLU A 105 -25.68 13.82 4.62
CA GLU A 105 -24.45 13.02 4.44
C GLU A 105 -23.24 13.92 4.15
N THR A 106 -23.44 14.91 3.27
CA THR A 106 -22.39 15.87 2.90
C THR A 106 -21.94 16.68 4.12
N LEU A 107 -22.88 17.23 4.90
CA LEU A 107 -22.56 18.00 6.11
C LEU A 107 -21.82 17.16 7.16
N VAL A 108 -22.25 15.91 7.41
CA VAL A 108 -21.58 15.01 8.36
C VAL A 108 -20.17 14.69 7.89
N ARG A 109 -20.02 14.32 6.62
CA ARG A 109 -18.71 14.00 6.03
C ARG A 109 -17.78 15.21 6.07
N ASP A 110 -18.25 16.39 5.71
CA ASP A 110 -17.45 17.60 5.69
C ASP A 110 -17.01 18.00 7.10
N HIS A 111 -17.91 17.88 8.08
CA HIS A 111 -17.58 18.11 9.48
C HIS A 111 -16.50 17.13 9.98
N MET A 112 -16.64 15.83 9.70
CA MET A 112 -15.60 14.84 10.04
C MET A 112 -14.27 15.14 9.32
N THR A 113 -14.33 15.61 8.06
CA THR A 113 -13.13 15.90 7.25
C THR A 113 -12.38 17.13 7.76
N ARG A 114 -13.11 18.13 8.27
CA ARG A 114 -12.55 19.39 8.75
C ARG A 114 -12.07 19.31 10.20
N ASP A 115 -12.74 18.52 11.03
CA ASP A 115 -12.50 18.55 12.48
C ASP A 115 -11.82 17.27 12.97
N ALA A 116 -12.51 16.13 12.84
CA ALA A 116 -12.02 14.85 13.38
C ALA A 116 -10.76 14.37 12.64
N PHE A 117 -10.73 14.45 11.32
CA PHE A 117 -9.60 13.94 10.54
C PHE A 117 -8.29 14.71 10.80
N PRO A 118 -8.25 16.05 10.83
CA PRO A 118 -7.05 16.79 11.19
C PRO A 118 -6.63 16.61 12.66
N GLN A 119 -7.57 16.35 13.57
CA GLN A 119 -7.27 15.99 14.96
C GLN A 119 -6.57 14.63 15.03
N PHE A 120 -7.08 13.63 14.32
CA PHE A 120 -6.43 12.32 14.18
C PHE A 120 -5.01 12.44 13.62
N LEU A 121 -4.80 13.22 12.56
CA LEU A 121 -3.46 13.42 11.97
C LEU A 121 -2.47 14.12 12.91
N ARG A 122 -2.96 14.82 13.94
CA ARG A 122 -2.17 15.47 14.99
C ARG A 122 -2.07 14.64 16.27
N SER A 123 -2.74 13.49 16.33
CA SER A 123 -2.78 12.67 17.53
C SER A 123 -1.47 11.93 17.76
N ARG A 124 -1.24 11.55 19.02
CA ARG A 124 -0.04 10.82 19.42
C ARG A 124 0.02 9.46 18.74
N GLU A 125 -1.11 8.77 18.66
CA GLU A 125 -1.23 7.42 18.06
C GLU A 125 -0.84 7.45 16.58
N TYR A 126 -1.28 8.46 15.82
CA TYR A 126 -0.90 8.61 14.43
C TYR A 126 0.59 8.96 14.27
N THR A 127 1.13 9.82 15.14
CA THR A 127 2.56 10.15 15.12
C THR A 127 3.43 8.93 15.46
N GLU A 128 3.06 8.15 16.47
CA GLU A 128 3.76 6.91 16.85
C GLU A 128 3.70 5.88 15.71
N LEU A 129 2.56 5.70 15.06
CA LEU A 129 2.46 4.85 13.87
C LEU A 129 3.40 5.32 12.75
N CYS A 130 3.46 6.63 12.49
CA CYS A 130 4.37 7.17 11.48
C CYS A 130 5.84 6.94 11.86
N ASP A 131 6.19 7.09 13.14
CA ASP A 131 7.55 6.86 13.64
C ASP A 131 7.95 5.39 13.56
N GLU A 132 7.05 4.47 13.91
CA GLU A 132 7.24 3.03 13.75
C GLU A 132 7.38 2.63 12.27
N LEU A 133 6.61 3.24 11.37
CA LEU A 133 6.79 3.01 9.93
C LEU A 133 8.14 3.55 9.44
N ARG A 134 8.60 4.71 9.94
CA ARG A 134 9.93 5.25 9.62
C ARG A 134 11.06 4.39 10.16
N SER A 135 10.90 3.79 11.34
CA SER A 135 11.91 2.96 11.99
C SER A 135 11.99 1.56 11.38
N ARG A 136 10.85 1.02 10.93
CA ARG A 136 10.75 -0.31 10.31
C ARG A 136 11.61 -0.43 9.07
N ARG A 137 11.69 0.62 8.26
CA ARG A 137 12.57 0.67 7.08
C ARG A 137 13.13 2.06 6.83
N GLU A 138 14.44 2.16 6.96
CA GLU A 138 15.19 3.30 6.49
C GLU A 138 15.50 3.13 5.00
N LEU A 139 15.05 4.09 4.17
CA LEU A 139 15.27 4.13 2.73
C LEU A 139 16.29 5.25 2.44
N PRO A 140 17.60 4.95 2.30
CA PRO A 140 18.61 5.96 2.02
C PRO A 140 18.26 6.79 0.79
N LEU A 141 18.70 8.05 0.73
CA LEU A 141 18.44 8.93 -0.42
C LEU A 141 18.79 8.27 -1.76
N ALA A 142 19.86 7.49 -1.81
CA ALA A 142 20.25 6.74 -3.00
C ALA A 142 19.12 5.82 -3.45
N GLU A 143 18.54 5.03 -2.54
CA GLU A 143 17.43 4.11 -2.80
C GLU A 143 16.15 4.84 -3.22
N VAL A 144 15.91 6.05 -2.68
CA VAL A 144 14.79 6.92 -3.10
C VAL A 144 14.95 7.35 -4.56
N LEU A 145 16.19 7.60 -5.00
CA LEU A 145 16.49 8.07 -6.35
C LEU A 145 16.75 6.95 -7.38
N VAL A 146 16.75 5.67 -6.97
CA VAL A 146 17.00 4.52 -7.87
C VAL A 146 15.96 4.41 -8.98
N ASP A 147 14.69 4.66 -8.68
CA ASP A 147 13.59 4.51 -9.62
C ASP A 147 12.66 5.73 -9.63
N SER A 148 12.07 5.98 -10.80
CA SER A 148 11.15 7.08 -11.07
C SER A 148 9.95 7.13 -10.11
N ARG A 149 9.40 5.96 -9.73
CA ARG A 149 8.24 5.86 -8.85
C ARG A 149 8.56 6.30 -7.43
N ARG A 150 9.75 5.95 -6.92
CA ARG A 150 10.21 6.37 -5.59
C ARG A 150 10.62 7.85 -5.60
N THR A 151 11.32 8.26 -6.65
CA THR A 151 11.75 9.65 -6.87
C THR A 151 10.56 10.62 -6.89
N GLN A 152 9.39 10.18 -7.39
CA GLN A 152 8.19 11.03 -7.42
C GLN A 152 7.78 11.54 -6.03
N PHE A 153 8.02 10.77 -4.96
CA PHE A 153 7.66 11.17 -3.61
C PHE A 153 8.54 12.32 -3.14
N LEU A 154 9.84 12.20 -3.38
CA LEU A 154 10.80 13.27 -3.10
C LEU A 154 10.52 14.50 -3.98
N MET A 155 10.18 14.31 -5.26
CA MET A 155 9.82 15.41 -6.16
C MET A 155 8.56 16.14 -5.69
N LYS A 156 7.50 15.43 -5.30
CA LYS A 156 6.29 16.03 -4.72
C LYS A 156 6.60 16.82 -3.44
N PHE A 157 7.49 16.29 -2.61
CA PHE A 157 7.95 16.99 -1.42
C PHE A 157 8.72 18.26 -1.79
N LEU A 158 9.57 18.18 -2.80
CA LEU A 158 10.42 19.27 -3.24
C LEU A 158 9.61 20.42 -3.84
N THR A 159 8.72 20.14 -4.80
CA THR A 159 7.84 21.15 -5.41
C THR A 159 7.01 21.91 -4.36
N LYS A 160 6.63 21.24 -3.26
CA LYS A 160 5.86 21.87 -2.19
C LYS A 160 6.71 22.75 -1.25
N ASN A 161 7.94 22.32 -0.92
CA ASN A 161 8.72 22.94 0.15
C ASN A 161 9.94 23.74 -0.34
N PHE A 162 10.35 23.54 -1.59
CA PHE A 162 11.48 24.18 -2.27
C PHE A 162 11.10 24.53 -3.72
N PRO A 163 10.09 25.40 -3.93
CA PRO A 163 9.62 25.73 -5.27
C PRO A 163 10.73 26.37 -6.10
N GLY A 164 10.93 25.91 -7.34
CA GLY A 164 11.97 26.39 -8.25
C GLY A 164 13.28 25.61 -8.19
N ASP A 165 13.45 24.72 -7.21
CA ASP A 165 14.64 23.88 -7.09
C ASP A 165 14.51 22.50 -7.78
N GLU A 166 13.42 22.23 -8.51
CA GLU A 166 13.17 20.94 -9.17
C GLU A 166 14.24 20.58 -10.19
N GLY A 167 14.80 21.59 -10.86
CA GLY A 167 15.89 21.45 -11.83
C GLY A 167 17.11 20.71 -11.28
N ASN A 168 17.36 20.76 -9.97
CA ASN A 168 18.45 20.03 -9.33
C ASN A 168 18.23 18.51 -9.37
N ILE A 169 17.04 18.03 -9.03
CA ILE A 169 16.73 16.59 -9.12
C ILE A 169 16.71 16.15 -10.58
N TYR A 170 16.12 16.95 -11.48
CA TYR A 170 16.11 16.61 -12.90
C TYR A 170 17.52 16.48 -13.46
N PHE A 171 18.42 17.40 -13.12
CA PHE A 171 19.83 17.32 -13.48
C PHE A 171 20.47 16.02 -12.96
N TRP A 172 20.35 15.75 -11.66
CA TRP A 172 20.96 14.58 -11.03
C TRP A 172 20.47 13.28 -11.68
N VAL A 173 19.15 13.13 -11.82
CA VAL A 173 18.51 11.93 -12.42
C VAL A 173 18.87 11.79 -13.89
N HIS A 174 18.91 12.88 -14.66
CA HIS A 174 19.28 12.83 -16.08
C HIS A 174 20.70 12.30 -16.25
N VAL A 175 21.65 12.80 -15.45
CA VAL A 175 23.04 12.33 -15.51
C VAL A 175 23.13 10.84 -15.17
N GLN A 176 22.45 10.38 -14.12
CA GLN A 176 22.48 8.97 -13.70
C GLN A 176 21.81 8.00 -14.68
N THR A 177 20.67 8.40 -15.25
CA THR A 177 19.81 7.47 -16.03
C THR A 177 20.01 7.57 -17.53
N ARG A 178 20.61 8.65 -18.04
CA ARG A 178 20.81 8.87 -19.49
C ARG A 178 22.28 9.04 -19.85
N PHE A 179 23.00 9.91 -19.14
CA PHE A 179 24.38 10.22 -19.50
C PHE A 179 25.37 9.11 -19.11
N LEU A 180 25.36 8.66 -17.85
CA LEU A 180 26.30 7.62 -17.40
C LEU A 180 26.13 6.29 -18.17
N PRO A 181 24.91 5.78 -18.42
CA PRO A 181 24.73 4.57 -19.23
C PRO A 181 25.27 4.71 -20.66
N LEU A 182 25.14 5.89 -21.27
CA LEU A 182 25.65 6.18 -22.63
C LEU A 182 27.17 6.01 -22.72
N ILE A 183 27.91 6.34 -21.66
CA ILE A 183 29.37 6.27 -21.62
C ILE A 183 29.92 5.00 -20.95
N GLN A 184 29.05 4.14 -20.41
CA GLN A 184 29.38 2.80 -19.88
C GLN A 184 29.58 1.79 -21.01
N THR A 185 30.41 2.14 -21.98
CA THR A 185 30.81 1.27 -23.07
C THR A 185 32.30 1.42 -23.32
N THR A 186 32.96 0.32 -23.71
CA THR A 186 34.37 0.29 -24.07
C THR A 186 34.59 0.43 -25.57
N LEU A 187 33.51 0.40 -26.38
CA LEU A 187 33.58 0.44 -27.83
C LEU A 187 33.56 1.88 -28.34
N PHE A 188 34.49 2.20 -29.23
CA PHE A 188 34.51 3.47 -29.93
C PHE A 188 33.72 3.40 -31.24
N SER A 189 32.89 4.41 -31.49
CA SER A 189 32.37 4.74 -32.81
C SER A 189 32.21 6.26 -32.97
N VAL A 190 32.29 6.76 -34.19
CA VAL A 190 32.07 8.18 -34.50
C VAL A 190 30.65 8.61 -34.12
N ALA A 191 29.66 7.74 -34.36
CA ALA A 191 28.27 8.00 -33.97
C ALA A 191 28.11 8.15 -32.45
N LEU A 192 28.76 7.26 -31.66
CA LEU A 192 28.76 7.36 -30.21
C LEU A 192 29.41 8.65 -29.73
N PHE A 193 30.53 9.06 -30.33
CA PHE A 193 31.19 10.31 -29.99
C PHE A 193 30.25 11.52 -30.22
N GLU A 194 29.60 11.60 -31.38
CA GLU A 194 28.65 12.67 -31.67
C GLU A 194 27.47 12.68 -30.71
N GLU A 195 26.96 11.49 -30.35
CA GLU A 195 25.88 11.34 -29.39
C GLU A 195 26.26 11.78 -27.99
N VAL A 196 27.46 11.41 -27.51
CA VAL A 196 28.01 11.86 -26.23
C VAL A 196 28.18 13.39 -26.26
N GLN A 197 28.75 13.96 -27.30
CA GLN A 197 28.90 15.42 -27.43
C GLN A 197 27.56 16.16 -27.44
N ARG A 198 26.55 15.60 -28.14
CA ARG A 198 25.18 16.14 -28.14
C ARG A 198 24.57 16.09 -26.74
N HIS A 199 24.72 14.99 -26.02
CA HIS A 199 24.24 14.85 -24.65
C HIS A 199 24.96 15.76 -23.67
N VAL A 200 26.29 15.90 -23.77
CA VAL A 200 27.08 16.83 -22.94
C VAL A 200 26.57 18.25 -23.12
N ARG A 201 26.42 18.72 -24.35
CA ARG A 201 25.86 20.05 -24.64
C ARG A 201 24.43 20.19 -24.12
N HIS A 202 23.59 19.17 -24.30
CA HIS A 202 22.22 19.18 -23.80
C HIS A 202 22.17 19.32 -22.27
N VAL A 203 22.90 18.48 -21.55
CA VAL A 203 22.94 18.51 -20.07
C VAL A 203 23.47 19.85 -19.58
N PHE A 204 24.59 20.32 -20.15
CA PHE A 204 25.17 21.60 -19.77
C PHE A 204 24.20 22.77 -20.03
N ASN A 205 23.67 22.89 -21.24
CA ASN A 205 22.80 24.01 -21.61
C ASN A 205 21.45 23.98 -20.89
N ARG A 206 20.91 22.80 -20.60
CA ARG A 206 19.60 22.67 -19.96
C ARG A 206 19.65 22.91 -18.45
N TYR A 207 20.71 22.43 -17.79
CA TYR A 207 20.76 22.38 -16.33
C TYR A 207 21.82 23.29 -15.72
N LEU A 208 22.93 23.55 -16.43
CA LEU A 208 24.09 24.26 -15.86
C LEU A 208 24.29 25.66 -16.44
N VAL A 209 23.67 25.98 -17.57
CA VAL A 209 23.58 27.38 -18.03
C VAL A 209 22.49 28.05 -17.18
N GLY A 210 22.89 29.09 -16.44
CA GLY A 210 21.95 29.92 -15.67
C GLY A 210 20.92 30.58 -16.58
N GLU A 211 19.83 31.08 -16.00
CA GLU A 211 18.70 31.69 -16.73
C GLU A 211 19.17 32.50 -17.94
N THR A 212 18.86 32.01 -19.14
CA THR A 212 18.92 32.84 -20.33
C THR A 212 17.79 33.85 -20.23
N ASP A 213 18.05 35.12 -20.61
CA ASP A 213 17.12 36.26 -20.62
C ASP A 213 15.77 36.02 -21.36
N THR A 214 15.58 34.83 -21.93
CA THR A 214 14.40 34.41 -22.69
C THR A 214 13.31 33.72 -21.86
N GLY A 215 13.51 33.46 -20.56
CA GLY A 215 12.45 32.93 -19.67
C GLY A 215 11.95 31.49 -19.97
N GLU A 216 12.38 30.86 -21.07
CA GLU A 216 11.94 29.52 -21.48
C GLU A 216 12.60 28.36 -20.70
N GLY A 217 13.51 28.65 -19.76
CA GLY A 217 14.27 27.65 -18.98
C GLY A 217 14.17 27.74 -17.46
N ALA A 218 13.42 28.71 -16.92
CA ALA A 218 13.47 29.10 -15.50
C ALA A 218 13.16 27.96 -14.52
N GLY A 219 12.39 26.95 -14.92
CA GLY A 219 12.05 25.80 -14.07
C GLY A 219 12.97 24.57 -14.19
N SER A 220 13.98 24.58 -15.07
CA SER A 220 14.81 23.38 -15.35
C SER A 220 16.26 23.50 -14.89
N ALA A 221 16.73 24.68 -14.46
CA ALA A 221 18.13 24.88 -14.10
C ALA A 221 18.49 24.26 -12.72
N ALA A 222 19.70 23.72 -12.60
CA ALA A 222 20.25 23.25 -11.33
C ALA A 222 20.81 24.45 -10.55
N THR A 223 19.92 25.09 -9.77
CA THR A 223 20.20 26.27 -8.95
C THR A 223 21.28 26.04 -7.88
N ARG A 224 21.45 24.80 -7.42
CA ARG A 224 22.37 24.42 -6.34
C ARG A 224 23.80 24.13 -6.81
N VAL A 225 24.05 24.20 -8.12
CA VAL A 225 25.41 24.12 -8.66
C VAL A 225 26.01 25.53 -8.71
N PRO A 226 27.07 25.84 -7.94
CA PRO A 226 27.69 27.15 -7.93
C PRO A 226 28.31 27.51 -9.28
N GLU A 227 28.36 28.82 -9.57
CA GLU A 227 28.93 29.33 -10.82
C GLU A 227 30.40 28.93 -11.03
N THR A 228 31.19 28.83 -9.97
CA THR A 228 32.57 28.33 -10.03
C THR A 228 32.64 26.90 -10.56
N VAL A 229 31.72 26.03 -10.14
CA VAL A 229 31.63 24.63 -10.59
C VAL A 229 31.10 24.55 -12.03
N ARG A 230 30.16 25.41 -12.41
CA ARG A 230 29.66 25.51 -13.80
C ARG A 230 30.79 25.86 -14.76
N ARG A 231 31.59 26.88 -14.44
CA ARG A 231 32.76 27.27 -15.24
C ARG A 231 33.82 26.18 -15.32
N ALA A 232 34.13 25.52 -14.19
CA ALA A 232 35.07 24.40 -14.17
C ALA A 232 34.59 23.22 -15.04
N THR A 233 33.29 22.92 -14.99
CA THR A 233 32.66 21.90 -15.85
C THR A 233 32.79 22.27 -17.33
N LEU A 234 32.54 23.54 -17.70
CA LEU A 234 32.72 24.02 -19.07
C LEU A 234 34.17 23.91 -19.54
N GLN A 235 35.14 24.30 -18.71
CA GLN A 235 36.56 24.15 -19.01
C GLN A 235 36.92 22.69 -19.26
N GLN A 236 36.38 21.76 -18.46
CA GLN A 236 36.59 20.33 -18.64
C GLN A 236 35.95 19.81 -19.94
N ILE A 237 34.76 20.30 -20.31
CA ILE A 237 34.13 20.00 -21.61
C ILE A 237 35.05 20.44 -22.76
N MET A 238 35.54 21.68 -22.73
CA MET A 238 36.42 22.22 -23.77
C MET A 238 37.73 21.44 -23.86
N LYS A 239 38.31 21.03 -22.72
CA LYS A 239 39.51 20.20 -22.69
C LYS A 239 39.27 18.82 -23.32
N LEU A 240 38.16 18.16 -23.01
CA LEU A 240 37.83 16.84 -23.56
C LEU A 240 37.54 16.88 -25.07
N GLN A 241 37.24 18.05 -25.64
CA GLN A 241 37.06 18.23 -27.09
C GLN A 241 38.39 18.28 -27.87
N SER A 242 39.49 18.68 -27.23
CA SER A 242 40.82 18.72 -27.87
C SER A 242 41.61 17.43 -27.69
N GLU A 243 41.12 16.49 -26.88
CA GLU A 243 41.79 15.24 -26.54
C GLU A 243 41.20 14.05 -27.32
N PRO A 244 41.96 12.96 -27.55
CA PRO A 244 41.44 11.78 -28.22
C PRO A 244 40.25 11.19 -27.45
N PHE A 245 39.18 10.89 -28.19
CA PHE A 245 37.93 10.44 -27.59
C PHE A 245 38.09 9.09 -26.90
N SER A 246 37.56 9.01 -25.68
CA SER A 246 37.45 7.78 -24.91
C SER A 246 36.26 7.94 -23.95
N PRO A 247 35.19 7.13 -24.07
CA PRO A 247 33.99 7.25 -23.25
C PRO A 247 34.26 7.26 -21.72
N PRO A 248 35.15 6.41 -21.17
CA PRO A 248 35.48 6.43 -19.75
C PRO A 248 35.99 7.78 -19.22
N ARG A 249 36.60 8.63 -20.06
CA ARG A 249 37.08 9.96 -19.65
C ARG A 249 35.95 10.92 -19.28
N TYR A 250 34.75 10.68 -19.80
CA TYR A 250 33.56 11.49 -19.55
C TYR A 250 32.86 11.12 -18.24
N ALA A 251 33.25 10.02 -17.57
CA ALA A 251 32.57 9.50 -16.38
C ALA A 251 32.51 10.51 -15.22
N ASN A 252 33.56 11.32 -15.06
CA ASN A 252 33.64 12.32 -13.99
C ASN A 252 33.24 13.73 -14.44
N LEU A 253 32.77 13.91 -15.68
CA LEU A 253 32.54 15.24 -16.26
C LEU A 253 31.59 16.10 -15.44
N PHE A 254 30.48 15.52 -14.98
CA PHE A 254 29.45 16.20 -14.20
C PHE A 254 29.52 15.88 -12.70
N ARG A 255 30.56 15.15 -12.26
CA ARG A 255 30.60 14.58 -10.90
C ARG A 255 30.57 15.65 -9.82
N THR A 256 31.46 16.65 -9.90
CA THR A 256 31.50 17.75 -8.93
C THR A 256 30.18 18.54 -8.88
N ALA A 257 29.51 18.71 -10.03
CA ALA A 257 28.20 19.35 -10.06
C ALA A 257 27.10 18.47 -9.44
N GLN A 258 27.12 17.15 -9.67
CA GLN A 258 26.23 16.21 -9.00
C GLN A 258 26.48 16.14 -7.50
N ASP A 259 27.74 16.26 -7.06
CA ASP A 259 28.10 16.25 -5.64
C ASP A 259 27.51 17.46 -4.90
N CYS A 260 27.51 18.65 -5.51
CA CYS A 260 26.83 19.83 -4.93
C CYS A 260 25.33 19.60 -4.73
N VAL A 261 24.65 19.03 -5.75
CA VAL A 261 23.22 18.71 -5.64
C VAL A 261 22.98 17.61 -4.61
N TRP A 262 23.83 16.58 -4.60
CA TRP A 262 23.75 15.48 -3.66
C TRP A 262 23.92 15.93 -2.21
N GLU A 263 24.92 16.77 -1.94
CA GLU A 263 25.16 17.34 -0.61
C GLU A 263 23.95 18.13 -0.13
N TRP A 264 23.39 18.99 -0.99
CA TRP A 264 22.18 19.73 -0.68
C TRP A 264 20.98 18.81 -0.41
N LEU A 265 20.76 17.80 -1.27
CA LEU A 265 19.69 16.83 -1.06
C LEU A 265 19.88 16.08 0.27
N GLN A 266 21.10 15.67 0.59
CA GLN A 266 21.40 14.86 1.77
C GLN A 266 21.29 15.67 3.08
N THR A 267 21.68 16.94 3.07
CA THR A 267 21.78 17.78 4.27
C THR A 267 20.53 18.62 4.53
N GLU A 268 19.88 19.15 3.49
CA GLU A 268 18.75 20.08 3.64
C GLU A 268 17.39 19.45 3.32
N VAL A 269 17.31 18.62 2.27
CA VAL A 269 16.04 18.11 1.75
C VAL A 269 15.65 16.79 2.40
N TYR A 270 16.54 15.81 2.35
CA TYR A 270 16.28 14.42 2.77
C TYR A 270 15.88 14.29 4.25
N PRO A 271 16.51 14.99 5.23
CA PRO A 271 16.07 14.92 6.62
C PRO A 271 14.62 15.41 6.81
N LYS A 272 14.24 16.50 6.11
CA LYS A 272 12.87 17.03 6.16
C LYS A 272 11.89 16.13 5.41
N PHE A 273 12.33 15.53 4.30
CA PHE A 273 11.55 14.54 3.57
C PHE A 273 11.26 13.31 4.43
N ARG A 274 12.28 12.77 5.14
CA ARG A 274 12.15 11.63 6.07
C ARG A 274 11.11 11.90 7.17
N ALA A 275 11.05 13.12 7.67
CA ALA A 275 10.05 13.54 8.65
C ALA A 275 8.63 13.71 8.04
N SER A 276 8.49 13.81 6.72
CA SER A 276 7.21 14.07 6.07
C SER A 276 6.32 12.82 5.94
N SER A 277 5.02 13.04 5.75
CA SER A 277 4.07 11.97 5.43
C SER A 277 4.32 11.32 4.07
N LEU A 278 4.97 12.02 3.13
CA LEU A 278 5.34 11.48 1.82
C LEU A 278 6.37 10.35 1.95
N TYR A 279 7.30 10.46 2.90
CA TYR A 279 8.25 9.38 3.18
C TYR A 279 7.56 8.17 3.82
N VAL A 280 6.63 8.39 4.75
CA VAL A 280 5.84 7.29 5.34
C VAL A 280 5.05 6.53 4.26
N MET A 281 4.41 7.25 3.32
CA MET A 281 3.73 6.63 2.19
C MET A 281 4.68 5.87 1.28
N LEU A 282 5.89 6.40 1.03
CA LEU A 282 6.91 5.71 0.26
C LEU A 282 7.34 4.40 0.93
N VAL A 283 7.54 4.40 2.26
CA VAL A 283 7.88 3.18 3.00
C VAL A 283 6.76 2.15 2.89
N VAL A 284 5.52 2.54 3.16
CA VAL A 284 4.36 1.64 3.04
C VAL A 284 4.25 1.06 1.63
N GLU A 285 4.36 1.90 0.61
CA GLU A 285 4.27 1.44 -0.79
C GLU A 285 5.42 0.50 -1.16
N THR A 286 6.60 0.70 -0.59
CA THR A 286 7.75 -0.17 -0.82
C THR A 286 7.56 -1.54 -0.14
N GLU A 287 7.08 -1.56 1.09
CA GLU A 287 6.76 -2.79 1.83
C GLU A 287 5.62 -3.57 1.15
N ASP A 288 4.57 -2.88 0.69
CA ASP A 288 3.45 -3.49 -0.03
C ASP A 288 3.93 -4.16 -1.33
N LEU A 289 4.77 -3.48 -2.12
CA LEU A 289 5.31 -4.03 -3.36
C LEU A 289 6.19 -5.25 -3.13
N GLU A 290 7.00 -5.25 -2.08
CA GLU A 290 7.85 -6.40 -1.75
C GLU A 290 7.02 -7.58 -1.24
N THR A 291 5.99 -7.32 -0.43
CA THR A 291 5.05 -8.34 0.01
C THR A 291 4.31 -8.96 -1.19
N ASP A 292 3.83 -8.13 -2.11
CA ASP A 292 3.19 -8.59 -3.36
C ASP A 292 4.14 -9.43 -4.21
N GLN A 293 5.41 -9.02 -4.35
CA GLN A 293 6.42 -9.81 -5.08
C GLN A 293 6.68 -11.15 -4.42
N GLN A 294 6.77 -11.20 -3.08
CA GLN A 294 6.91 -12.44 -2.34
C GLN A 294 5.70 -13.35 -2.56
N LEU A 295 4.48 -12.81 -2.49
CA LEU A 295 3.25 -13.56 -2.76
C LEU A 295 3.20 -14.11 -4.19
N ARG A 296 3.63 -13.32 -5.20
CA ARG A 296 3.74 -13.79 -6.59
C ARG A 296 4.75 -14.93 -6.73
N ARG A 297 5.96 -14.80 -6.16
CA ARG A 297 6.97 -15.87 -6.19
C ARG A 297 6.48 -17.15 -5.50
N LEU A 298 5.76 -17.02 -4.38
CA LEU A 298 5.14 -18.15 -3.70
C LEU A 298 4.06 -18.79 -4.58
N SER A 299 3.20 -17.99 -5.22
CA SER A 299 2.19 -18.48 -6.15
C SER A 299 2.82 -19.23 -7.34
N GLU A 300 3.86 -18.68 -7.95
CA GLU A 300 4.62 -19.31 -9.03
C GLU A 300 5.28 -20.61 -8.57
N HIS A 301 5.83 -20.66 -7.37
CA HIS A 301 6.42 -21.87 -6.79
C HIS A 301 5.38 -22.98 -6.57
N VAL A 302 4.21 -22.63 -6.03
CA VAL A 302 3.08 -23.57 -5.86
C VAL A 302 2.59 -24.08 -7.22
N GLN A 303 2.48 -23.21 -8.22
CA GLN A 303 2.10 -23.64 -9.58
C GLN A 303 3.17 -24.52 -10.23
N ALA A 304 4.45 -24.20 -10.06
CA ALA A 304 5.56 -24.98 -10.60
C ALA A 304 5.68 -26.36 -9.92
N THR A 305 5.45 -26.44 -8.61
CA THR A 305 5.39 -27.73 -7.90
C THR A 305 4.17 -28.53 -8.32
N ALA A 306 2.98 -27.92 -8.45
CA ALA A 306 1.80 -28.62 -8.96
C ALA A 306 2.02 -29.18 -10.39
N LYS A 307 2.68 -28.41 -11.27
CA LYS A 307 3.06 -28.88 -12.61
C LYS A 307 4.05 -30.04 -12.55
N LYS A 308 5.10 -29.97 -11.72
CA LYS A 308 6.05 -31.07 -11.51
C LYS A 308 5.38 -32.33 -10.96
N SER A 309 4.45 -32.19 -10.02
CA SER A 309 3.65 -33.31 -9.49
C SER A 309 2.76 -33.94 -10.55
N ALA A 310 2.22 -33.13 -11.48
CA ALA A 310 1.44 -33.59 -12.61
C ALA A 310 2.32 -34.31 -13.65
N THR A 311 3.51 -33.80 -13.99
CA THR A 311 4.46 -34.49 -14.88
C THR A 311 4.99 -35.79 -14.25
N VAL A 312 5.29 -35.82 -12.96
CA VAL A 312 5.69 -37.05 -12.25
C VAL A 312 4.55 -38.07 -12.19
N ARG A 313 3.28 -37.63 -12.08
CA ARG A 313 2.12 -38.54 -12.21
C ARG A 313 1.93 -39.07 -13.64
N GLN A 314 2.24 -38.26 -14.65
CA GLN A 314 2.13 -38.65 -16.06
C GLN A 314 3.28 -39.58 -16.50
N GLU A 315 4.49 -39.36 -15.97
CA GLU A 315 5.64 -40.28 -16.13
C GLU A 315 5.43 -41.59 -15.37
N ARG A 316 4.86 -41.56 -14.16
CA ARG A 316 4.50 -42.79 -13.41
C ARG A 316 3.35 -43.60 -14.01
N GLN A 317 2.51 -43.01 -14.85
CA GLN A 317 1.53 -43.76 -15.65
C GLN A 317 2.14 -44.35 -16.93
N SER A 318 3.32 -43.89 -17.34
CA SER A 318 4.01 -44.35 -18.55
C SER A 318 5.15 -45.35 -18.26
N GLU A 319 5.68 -45.39 -17.04
CA GLU A 319 6.71 -46.35 -16.62
C GLU A 319 6.20 -47.29 -15.52
N THR A 320 5.35 -48.23 -15.91
CA THR A 320 5.39 -49.55 -15.28
C THR A 320 6.53 -50.31 -15.94
N ILE A 321 7.74 -50.23 -15.37
CA ILE A 321 8.81 -51.26 -15.33
C ILE A 321 10.10 -50.63 -14.77
N LEU A 322 10.43 -51.02 -13.53
CA LEU A 322 11.79 -51.22 -12.96
C LEU A 322 12.85 -50.10 -13.09
N ARG A 323 13.17 -49.40 -12.00
CA ARG A 323 14.19 -49.79 -10.97
C ARG A 323 14.57 -48.63 -10.05
N VAL A 324 14.89 -49.04 -8.83
CA VAL A 324 15.46 -48.30 -7.70
C VAL A 324 16.69 -47.47 -8.10
N SER A 325 16.68 -46.18 -7.75
CA SER A 325 17.92 -45.41 -7.56
C SER A 325 17.67 -44.27 -6.57
N SER A 326 18.24 -44.44 -5.38
CA SER A 326 18.29 -43.45 -4.31
C SER A 326 19.01 -42.19 -4.77
N ARG A 327 18.48 -41.00 -4.45
CA ARG A 327 19.32 -39.84 -4.12
C ARG A 327 18.60 -38.95 -3.12
N LYS A 328 19.17 -38.93 -1.92
CA LYS A 328 18.89 -37.98 -0.85
C LYS A 328 19.09 -36.55 -1.37
N SER A 329 18.12 -35.69 -1.12
CA SER A 329 18.37 -34.25 -0.99
C SER A 329 17.49 -33.71 0.11
N GLU A 330 18.04 -33.72 1.32
CA GLU A 330 17.65 -32.83 2.41
C GLU A 330 17.76 -31.39 1.91
N VAL A 331 16.63 -30.72 1.75
CA VAL A 331 16.55 -29.26 1.91
C VAL A 331 15.25 -28.99 2.65
N GLN A 332 15.37 -28.73 3.95
CA GLN A 332 14.30 -28.27 4.83
C GLN A 332 13.68 -26.98 4.28
N LEU A 333 12.49 -27.07 3.72
CA LEU A 333 11.63 -25.92 3.47
C LEU A 333 11.01 -25.47 4.80
N LYS A 334 11.62 -24.46 5.43
CA LYS A 334 10.94 -23.61 6.41
C LYS A 334 9.94 -22.73 5.66
N ALA A 335 8.69 -23.19 5.55
CA ALA A 335 7.56 -22.36 5.14
C ALA A 335 6.34 -22.77 5.99
N ASN A 336 6.25 -22.25 7.21
CA ASN A 336 5.21 -22.61 8.17
C ASN A 336 4.25 -21.44 8.41
N ALA A 337 3.28 -21.24 7.51
CA ALA A 337 2.02 -20.60 7.84
C ALA A 337 0.94 -21.01 6.82
N VAL A 338 -0.13 -21.65 7.29
CA VAL A 338 -1.34 -21.95 6.52
C VAL A 338 -2.52 -21.34 7.29
N LEU A 339 -3.38 -20.60 6.58
CA LEU A 339 -4.60 -20.00 7.14
C LEU A 339 -5.70 -21.06 7.23
N VAL A 340 -6.23 -21.30 8.43
CA VAL A 340 -7.35 -22.23 8.66
C VAL A 340 -8.49 -21.49 9.39
N PRO A 341 -9.72 -21.52 8.87
CA PRO A 341 -10.88 -20.93 9.54
C PRO A 341 -11.40 -21.85 10.65
N ILE A 342 -11.55 -21.33 11.87
CA ILE A 342 -12.25 -22.00 12.98
C ILE A 342 -13.49 -21.17 13.33
N LYS A 343 -14.66 -21.79 13.34
CA LYS A 343 -15.91 -21.19 13.80
C LYS A 343 -15.98 -21.36 15.32
N GLN A 344 -15.70 -20.31 16.10
CA GLN A 344 -16.00 -20.34 17.53
C GLN A 344 -17.50 -20.09 17.76
N PRO A 345 -18.15 -20.80 18.68
CA PRO A 345 -19.51 -20.50 19.08
C PRO A 345 -19.55 -19.14 19.78
N SER A 346 -20.34 -18.22 19.23
CA SER A 346 -20.56 -16.87 19.75
C SER A 346 -21.14 -16.91 21.17
N THR A 347 -20.47 -16.27 22.13
CA THR A 347 -21.13 -15.83 23.36
C THR A 347 -22.14 -14.74 23.00
N GLN A 348 -23.39 -14.95 23.43
CA GLN A 348 -24.54 -14.11 23.15
C GLN A 348 -24.29 -12.64 23.55
N ASN A 349 -24.21 -11.75 22.57
CA ASN A 349 -24.58 -10.36 22.77
C ASN A 349 -26.04 -10.21 22.35
N LEU A 350 -26.91 -10.15 23.35
CA LEU A 350 -28.29 -9.67 23.25
C LEU A 350 -28.25 -8.29 22.61
N TRP A 351 -28.85 -8.12 21.43
CA TRP A 351 -29.62 -6.96 20.94
C TRP A 351 -29.81 -7.11 19.40
N GLY A 352 -30.96 -7.68 19.01
CA GLY A 352 -31.66 -7.38 17.75
C GLY A 352 -31.08 -7.90 16.43
N GLN A 353 -31.33 -9.17 16.12
CA GLN A 353 -31.12 -9.77 14.80
C GLN A 353 -32.09 -9.22 13.73
N GLY A 354 -31.56 -9.08 12.51
CA GLY A 354 -32.31 -8.90 11.27
C GLY A 354 -31.42 -9.13 10.04
N ALA A 355 -31.32 -10.41 9.65
CA ALA A 355 -30.62 -10.94 8.47
C ALA A 355 -29.09 -10.78 8.44
N GLU A 356 -28.39 -11.62 9.20
CA GLU A 356 -26.98 -11.93 8.95
C GLU A 356 -26.85 -12.64 7.60
N SER A 357 -26.43 -11.91 6.58
CA SER A 357 -25.72 -12.54 5.46
C SER A 357 -24.45 -13.13 6.03
N ASN A 358 -24.30 -14.46 5.99
CA ASN A 358 -23.10 -15.23 6.31
C ASN A 358 -21.84 -14.61 5.65
N ARG A 359 -21.27 -13.58 6.27
CA ARG A 359 -19.92 -13.13 5.99
C ARG A 359 -19.09 -13.71 7.11
N HIS A 360 -18.41 -14.80 6.80
CA HIS A 360 -17.38 -15.35 7.65
C HIS A 360 -16.41 -14.22 8.05
N SER A 361 -16.46 -13.77 9.30
CA SER A 361 -15.44 -12.92 9.90
C SER A 361 -14.21 -13.79 10.07
N PHE A 362 -13.10 -13.39 9.44
CA PHE A 362 -11.82 -14.04 9.65
C PHE A 362 -11.18 -13.43 10.90
N ASP A 363 -11.51 -13.97 12.07
CA ASP A 363 -11.14 -13.35 13.35
C ASP A 363 -9.70 -13.67 13.79
N ARG A 364 -9.00 -14.61 13.13
CA ARG A 364 -7.58 -14.89 13.46
C ARG A 364 -6.80 -15.67 12.42
N VAL A 365 -5.53 -15.31 12.25
CA VAL A 365 -4.49 -16.11 11.57
C VAL A 365 -3.82 -17.01 12.61
N LEU A 366 -3.85 -18.33 12.41
CA LEU A 366 -3.15 -19.29 13.26
C LEU A 366 -1.83 -19.72 12.62
N THR A 367 -0.80 -19.87 13.45
CA THR A 367 0.49 -20.41 13.01
C THR A 367 0.46 -21.94 13.03
N VAL A 368 1.33 -22.60 12.26
CA VAL A 368 1.40 -24.09 12.20
C VAL A 368 1.50 -24.76 13.58
N PRO A 369 2.27 -24.24 14.56
CA PRO A 369 2.27 -24.78 15.92
C PRO A 369 0.90 -24.70 16.62
N GLN A 370 0.13 -23.65 16.35
CA GLN A 370 -1.22 -23.47 16.92
C GLN A 370 -2.23 -24.41 16.27
N LEU A 371 -2.06 -24.77 14.99
CA LEU A 371 -2.88 -25.78 14.32
C LEU A 371 -2.63 -27.18 14.90
N ALA A 372 -1.36 -27.52 15.12
CA ALA A 372 -0.96 -28.78 15.75
C ALA A 372 -1.47 -28.92 17.19
N GLN A 373 -1.50 -27.82 17.97
CA GLN A 373 -2.10 -27.79 19.31
C GLN A 373 -3.62 -28.05 19.30
N ASN A 374 -4.28 -27.81 18.18
CA ASN A 374 -5.72 -28.09 18.00
C ASN A 374 -5.98 -29.46 17.32
N GLY A 375 -4.96 -30.31 17.18
CA GLY A 375 -5.09 -31.66 16.59
C GLY A 375 -5.26 -31.68 15.07
N ILE A 376 -5.01 -30.55 14.40
CA ILE A 376 -5.12 -30.42 12.94
C ILE A 376 -3.74 -30.61 12.34
N HIS A 377 -3.51 -31.77 11.73
CA HIS A 377 -2.19 -32.17 11.23
C HIS A 377 -2.08 -32.19 9.70
N SER A 378 -3.21 -32.14 8.97
CA SER A 378 -3.20 -31.86 7.53
C SER A 378 -4.45 -31.10 7.07
N VAL A 379 -4.27 -30.26 6.05
CA VAL A 379 -5.32 -29.46 5.42
C VAL A 379 -5.20 -29.66 3.92
N SER A 380 -6.26 -30.15 3.28
CA SER A 380 -6.29 -30.36 1.83
C SER A 380 -7.34 -29.45 1.18
N VAL A 381 -7.00 -28.83 0.06
CA VAL A 381 -7.94 -28.03 -0.73
C VAL A 381 -8.71 -28.96 -1.65
N VAL A 382 -10.01 -29.07 -1.45
CA VAL A 382 -10.88 -30.00 -2.19
C VAL A 382 -11.50 -29.33 -3.41
N SER A 383 -11.78 -28.03 -3.32
CA SER A 383 -12.37 -27.27 -4.43
C SER A 383 -12.04 -25.78 -4.32
N MET A 384 -11.78 -25.14 -5.46
CA MET A 384 -11.69 -23.68 -5.57
C MET A 384 -12.72 -23.17 -6.59
N GLY A 385 -13.73 -22.47 -6.09
CA GLY A 385 -14.64 -21.65 -6.89
C GLY A 385 -14.22 -20.18 -6.92
N SER A 386 -14.88 -19.38 -7.76
CA SER A 386 -14.60 -17.94 -7.93
C SER A 386 -14.86 -17.09 -6.67
N SER A 387 -15.52 -17.65 -5.65
CA SER A 387 -15.84 -16.96 -4.40
C SER A 387 -15.67 -17.80 -3.14
N GLU A 388 -15.34 -19.09 -3.24
CA GLU A 388 -15.19 -19.99 -2.08
C GLU A 388 -14.08 -21.02 -2.32
N ILE A 389 -13.29 -21.30 -1.28
CA ILE A 389 -12.31 -22.39 -1.25
C ILE A 389 -12.78 -23.36 -0.17
N VAL A 390 -13.07 -24.60 -0.57
CA VAL A 390 -13.51 -25.67 0.34
C VAL A 390 -12.29 -26.46 0.76
N PHE A 391 -12.03 -26.49 2.06
CA PHE A 391 -10.95 -27.27 2.67
C PHE A 391 -11.53 -28.52 3.35
N GLU A 392 -10.88 -29.66 3.16
CA GLU A 392 -11.03 -30.81 4.05
C GLU A 392 -9.97 -30.72 5.14
N LEU A 393 -10.44 -30.80 6.39
CA LEU A 393 -9.60 -30.83 7.57
C LEU A 393 -9.54 -32.29 8.03
N PHE A 394 -8.33 -32.87 8.02
CA PHE A 394 -8.14 -34.20 8.55
C PHE A 394 -7.64 -34.09 9.99
N CYS A 395 -8.53 -34.42 10.92
CA CYS A 395 -8.19 -34.65 12.32
C CYS A 395 -7.86 -36.14 12.46
N THR A 396 -6.58 -36.51 12.48
CA THR A 396 -6.21 -37.87 12.84
C THR A 396 -6.33 -38.01 14.36
N GLY A 397 -7.35 -38.72 14.82
CA GLY A 397 -7.33 -39.30 16.15
C GLY A 397 -6.13 -40.25 16.23
N ASP A 398 -5.36 -40.10 17.29
CA ASP A 398 -4.21 -40.93 17.65
C ASP A 398 -2.96 -40.81 16.76
N GLN A 399 -1.84 -40.40 17.36
CA GLN A 399 -0.53 -40.28 16.71
C GLN A 399 0.00 -41.65 16.21
N TYR A 400 -0.54 -42.75 16.72
CA TYR A 400 -0.15 -44.10 16.33
C TYR A 400 -0.75 -44.56 14.98
N GLU A 401 -1.95 -44.11 14.59
CA GLU A 401 -2.54 -44.50 13.29
C GLU A 401 -1.87 -43.78 12.11
N ALA A 402 -1.50 -42.50 12.26
CA ALA A 402 -0.82 -41.74 11.22
C ALA A 402 0.60 -42.28 10.89
N ALA A 403 1.26 -42.91 11.86
CA ALA A 403 2.56 -43.54 11.66
C ALA A 403 2.46 -44.89 10.92
N ALA A 404 1.33 -45.59 11.01
CA ALA A 404 1.10 -46.88 10.35
C ALA A 404 0.86 -46.74 8.83
N GLU A 405 0.28 -45.62 8.38
CA GLU A 405 0.01 -45.39 6.94
C GLU A 405 1.16 -44.72 6.18
N THR A 406 2.20 -44.24 6.87
CA THR A 406 3.30 -43.47 6.24
C THR A 406 4.67 -44.17 6.20
N HIS A 407 4.80 -45.40 6.73
CA HIS A 407 6.03 -46.20 6.58
C HIS A 407 5.76 -47.72 6.45
N PRO A 408 6.31 -48.40 5.42
CA PRO A 408 6.20 -49.84 5.30
C PRO A 408 7.33 -50.53 6.08
N THR A 409 7.29 -50.53 7.40
CA THR A 409 8.12 -51.45 8.20
C THR A 409 7.58 -51.54 9.63
N HIS A 410 6.60 -52.42 9.85
CA HIS A 410 6.46 -53.18 11.09
C HIS A 410 5.55 -54.40 10.81
N LEU A 411 6.17 -55.49 10.34
CA LEU A 411 5.66 -56.84 10.60
C LEU A 411 6.38 -57.33 11.86
N VAL A 412 5.63 -57.53 12.93
CA VAL A 412 6.10 -58.27 14.10
C VAL A 412 6.25 -59.74 13.69
N MET A 413 7.47 -60.28 13.77
CA MET A 413 7.64 -61.73 13.89
C MET A 413 7.69 -62.09 15.37
N SER A 414 6.67 -62.81 15.81
CA SER A 414 6.66 -63.61 17.02
C SER A 414 7.40 -64.93 16.78
N VAL A 415 8.46 -65.16 17.56
CA VAL A 415 8.61 -66.36 18.42
C VAL A 415 9.16 -65.86 19.75
#